data_AF-E3KNZ6-F1
#
_entry.id   AF-E3KNZ6-F1
#
_cell.length_a   1.000
_cell.length_b   1.000
_cell.length_c   1.000
_cell.angle_alpha   90.00
_cell.angle_beta   90.00
_cell.angle_gamma   90.00
#
_symmetry.space_group_name_H-M   'P 1'
#
loop_
_entity.id
_entity.type
_entity.pdbx_description
1 polymer ?
#
loop_
_entity_poly.entity_id
_entity_poly.type
_entity_poly.pdbx_seq_one_letter_code
_entity_poly.pdbx_strand_id
1 'polypeptide(L)'
;MLNRTNKRRKLLKDLFGSDTEDEEEQETDSLEELEFESDQEKGNKPRVRRRPNKERSHMQGHKKLMEDYFNENSTYDDQDFERRFRLRRELFLKIASDVERSILGTFWGPALVVLALNGILLC
;
A
#
# COMPACT_ATOMS: atom_id res chain seq x y z
N MET A 1 -19.01 11.71 26.79
CA MET A 1 -18.03 11.44 25.70
C MET A 1 -17.38 10.09 25.96
N LEU A 2 -17.49 9.10 25.05
CA LEU A 2 -16.86 7.79 25.23
C LEU A 2 -15.36 7.88 24.95
N ASN A 3 -14.53 7.42 25.88
CA ASN A 3 -13.09 7.33 25.67
C ASN A 3 -12.76 6.32 24.54
N ARG A 4 -11.54 6.36 24.02
CA ARG A 4 -11.13 5.60 22.83
C ARG A 4 -11.29 4.08 22.99
N THR A 5 -11.17 3.55 24.21
CA THR A 5 -11.37 2.14 24.53
C THR A 5 -12.85 1.76 24.55
N ASN A 6 -13.70 2.61 25.14
CA ASN A 6 -15.15 2.41 25.15
C ASN A 6 -15.75 2.57 23.75
N LYS A 7 -15.15 3.41 22.90
CA LYS A 7 -15.56 3.55 21.50
C LYS A 7 -15.26 2.29 20.67
N ARG A 8 -14.12 1.64 20.90
CA ARG A 8 -13.78 0.36 20.24
C ARG A 8 -14.71 -0.77 20.68
N ARG A 9 -14.99 -0.89 21.99
CA ARG A 9 -15.93 -1.90 22.50
C ARG A 9 -17.34 -1.72 21.94
N LYS A 10 -17.81 -0.48 21.83
CA LYS A 10 -19.11 -0.18 21.23
C LYS A 10 -19.13 -0.56 19.74
N LEU A 11 -18.12 -0.13 18.97
CA LEU A 11 -18.00 -0.49 17.55
C LEU A 11 -17.92 -2.01 17.33
N LEU A 12 -17.23 -2.75 18.21
CA LEU A 12 -17.14 -4.20 18.09
C LEU A 12 -18.50 -4.87 18.33
N LYS A 13 -19.31 -4.31 19.23
CA LYS A 13 -20.67 -4.78 19.49
C LYS A 13 -21.65 -4.40 18.37
N ASP A 14 -21.42 -3.28 17.71
CA ASP A 14 -22.23 -2.84 16.56
C ASP A 14 -21.86 -3.60 15.25
N LEU A 15 -20.60 -4.05 15.09
CA LEU A 15 -20.16 -4.83 13.92
C LEU A 15 -20.32 -6.35 14.08
N PHE A 16 -20.17 -6.86 15.30
CA PHE A 16 -20.10 -8.30 15.60
C PHE A 16 -21.06 -8.71 16.72
N GLY A 17 -22.03 -7.87 17.07
CA GLY A 17 -23.18 -8.29 17.87
C GLY A 17 -24.05 -9.22 17.04
N SER A 18 -23.57 -10.43 16.78
CA SER A 18 -24.39 -11.49 16.22
C SER A 18 -25.33 -11.94 17.33
N ASP A 19 -26.57 -11.48 17.26
CA ASP A 19 -27.66 -12.27 17.80
C ASP A 19 -27.64 -13.58 16.99
N THR A 20 -27.09 -14.62 17.61
CA THR A 20 -27.14 -15.99 17.09
C THR A 20 -28.50 -16.56 17.45
N GLU A 21 -29.48 -16.38 16.56
CA GLU A 21 -30.62 -17.29 16.41
C GLU A 21 -30.92 -17.39 14.92
N ASP A 22 -31.18 -18.63 14.49
CA ASP A 22 -31.03 -19.18 13.15
C ASP A 22 -31.87 -18.51 12.04
N GLU A 23 -31.39 -18.59 10.79
CA GLU A 23 -32.10 -19.01 9.55
C GLU A 23 -31.22 -18.67 8.32
N GLU A 24 -31.04 -19.65 7.44
CA GLU A 24 -30.26 -19.57 6.21
C GLU A 24 -31.00 -18.77 5.14
N GLU A 25 -30.31 -17.95 4.35
CA GLU A 25 -30.67 -17.73 2.93
C GLU A 25 -29.48 -17.10 2.19
N GLN A 26 -29.10 -17.73 1.06
CA GLN A 26 -28.07 -17.23 0.14
C GLN A 26 -28.70 -16.16 -0.76
N GLU A 27 -28.12 -14.96 -0.81
CA GLU A 27 -28.38 -14.04 -1.91
C GLU A 27 -27.07 -13.42 -2.40
N THR A 28 -26.79 -13.66 -3.67
CA THR A 28 -25.64 -13.17 -4.41
C THR A 28 -25.83 -11.71 -4.80
N ASP A 29 -24.72 -10.99 -4.84
CA ASP A 29 -24.50 -9.78 -5.64
C ASP A 29 -25.04 -8.45 -5.09
N SER A 30 -24.17 -7.76 -4.35
CA SER A 30 -24.19 -6.30 -4.25
C SER A 30 -22.75 -5.78 -4.16
N LEU A 31 -21.93 -6.12 -5.17
CA LEU A 31 -20.61 -5.50 -5.43
C LEU A 31 -20.73 -4.11 -6.07
N GLU A 32 -21.95 -3.57 -6.19
CA GLU A 32 -22.26 -2.34 -6.91
C GLU A 32 -22.42 -1.09 -6.01
N GLU A 33 -22.23 -1.19 -4.68
CA GLU A 33 -22.29 -0.02 -3.78
C GLU A 33 -20.93 0.34 -3.18
N LEU A 34 -19.93 0.51 -4.06
CA LEU A 34 -18.80 1.40 -3.79
C LEU A 34 -18.91 2.61 -4.72
N GLU A 35 -20.07 3.27 -4.70
CA GLU A 35 -20.13 4.65 -5.15
C GLU A 35 -19.27 5.49 -4.20
N PHE A 36 -18.28 6.17 -4.77
CA PHE A 36 -17.45 7.14 -4.08
C PHE A 36 -18.36 8.30 -3.67
N GLU A 37 -18.97 8.21 -2.49
CA GLU A 37 -19.68 9.33 -1.88
C GLU A 37 -18.68 10.46 -1.60
N SER A 38 -18.64 11.39 -2.55
CA SER A 38 -17.99 12.67 -2.43
C SER A 38 -18.61 13.44 -1.27
N ASP A 39 -17.85 13.57 -0.19
CA ASP A 39 -17.81 14.75 0.70
C ASP A 39 -19.16 15.44 0.96
N GLN A 40 -20.14 14.77 1.55
CA GLN A 40 -21.29 15.45 2.18
C GLN A 40 -21.64 14.72 3.48
N GLU A 41 -21.71 15.47 4.59
CA GLU A 41 -22.18 15.04 5.91
C GLU A 41 -21.36 14.03 6.74
N LYS A 42 -20.10 14.36 7.04
CA LYS A 42 -19.47 13.94 8.31
C LYS A 42 -19.00 15.16 9.07
N GLY A 43 -19.83 15.60 10.01
CA GLY A 43 -19.66 16.81 10.82
C GLY A 43 -18.22 17.16 11.13
N ASN A 44 -17.85 18.39 10.75
CA ASN A 44 -16.67 19.20 11.09
C ASN A 44 -15.51 18.52 11.87
N LYS A 45 -15.05 17.36 11.43
CA LYS A 45 -13.80 16.77 11.93
C LYS A 45 -12.69 17.40 11.10
N PRO A 46 -11.78 18.19 11.70
CA PRO A 46 -10.65 18.71 10.94
C PRO A 46 -9.92 17.53 10.30
N ARG A 47 -9.79 17.53 8.97
CA ARG A 47 -8.93 16.58 8.24
C ARG A 47 -7.56 16.66 8.93
N VAL A 48 -7.10 15.55 9.49
CA VAL A 48 -5.77 15.49 10.11
C VAL A 48 -4.77 15.80 9.01
N ARG A 49 -4.23 17.02 9.03
CA ARG A 49 -3.25 17.46 8.04
C ARG A 49 -2.02 16.56 8.18
N ARG A 50 -1.74 15.77 7.15
CA ARG A 50 -0.48 15.01 7.09
C ARG A 50 0.67 16.02 7.12
N ARG A 51 1.72 15.70 7.87
CA ARG A 51 2.95 16.49 7.80
C ARG A 51 3.49 16.43 6.37
N PRO A 52 3.98 17.55 5.81
CA PRO A 52 4.58 17.53 4.49
C PRO A 52 5.79 16.59 4.47
N ASN A 53 6.07 16.00 3.32
CA ASN A 53 7.26 15.17 3.17
C ASN A 53 8.50 16.04 3.40
N LYS A 54 9.46 15.54 4.19
CA LYS A 54 10.73 16.22 4.40
C LYS A 54 11.72 15.70 3.37
N GLU A 55 12.41 16.59 2.67
CA GLU A 55 13.53 16.19 1.81
C GLU A 55 14.63 15.56 2.66
N ARG A 56 15.01 14.33 2.31
CA ARG A 56 15.99 13.51 3.04
C ARG A 56 17.11 13.01 2.13
N SER A 57 17.37 13.73 1.04
CA SER A 57 18.30 13.31 -0.01
C SER A 57 17.91 11.95 -0.57
N HIS A 58 16.65 11.84 -1.04
CA HIS A 58 16.05 10.56 -1.45
C HIS A 58 16.93 9.76 -2.43
N MET A 59 17.48 10.45 -3.44
CA MET A 59 18.39 9.84 -4.41
C MET A 59 19.66 9.26 -3.78
N GLN A 60 20.26 9.98 -2.84
CA GLN A 60 21.49 9.55 -2.19
C GLN A 60 21.23 8.34 -1.28
N GLY A 61 20.09 8.33 -0.58
CA GLY A 61 19.63 7.18 0.19
C GLY A 61 19.37 5.96 -0.70
N HIS A 62 18.72 6.16 -1.86
CA HIS A 62 18.47 5.09 -2.83
C HIS A 62 19.78 4.50 -3.36
N LYS A 63 20.71 5.34 -3.83
CA LYS A 63 22.01 4.87 -4.34
C LYS A 63 22.74 4.03 -3.30
N LYS A 64 22.80 4.51 -2.06
CA LYS A 64 23.44 3.77 -0.96
C LYS A 64 22.75 2.44 -0.68
N LEU A 65 21.41 2.41 -0.67
CA LEU A 65 20.64 1.18 -0.48
C LEU A 65 20.96 0.13 -1.56
N MET A 66 21.09 0.57 -2.83
CA MET A 66 21.45 -0.32 -3.95
C MET A 66 22.87 -0.86 -3.80
N GLU A 67 23.82 0.02 -3.48
CA GLU A 67 25.23 -0.35 -3.23
C GLU A 67 25.36 -1.34 -2.06
N ASP A 68 24.60 -1.14 -0.98
CA ASP A 68 24.73 -1.93 0.24
C ASP A 68 24.14 -3.34 0.13
N TYR A 69 23.07 -3.55 -0.67
CA TYR A 69 22.30 -4.81 -0.64
C TYR A 69 21.94 -5.43 -1.99
N PHE A 70 21.95 -4.68 -3.09
CA PHE A 70 21.35 -5.12 -4.35
C PHE A 70 22.35 -5.29 -5.49
N ASN A 71 23.45 -4.53 -5.51
CA ASN A 71 24.50 -4.65 -6.50
C ASN A 71 25.29 -5.96 -6.37
N GLU A 72 25.96 -6.38 -7.44
CA GLU A 72 26.73 -7.64 -7.48
C GLU A 72 27.83 -7.72 -6.40
N ASN A 73 28.47 -6.59 -6.09
CA ASN A 73 29.47 -6.47 -5.03
C ASN A 73 28.89 -5.78 -3.79
N SER A 74 27.73 -6.23 -3.31
CA SER A 74 27.06 -5.63 -2.15
C SER A 74 27.88 -5.79 -0.87
N THR A 75 27.88 -4.75 -0.04
CA THR A 75 28.60 -4.76 1.25
C THR A 75 28.05 -5.82 2.21
N TYR A 76 26.74 -6.03 2.18
CA TYR A 76 26.05 -6.98 3.05
C TYR A 76 25.57 -8.19 2.28
N ASP A 77 25.63 -9.36 2.93
CA ASP A 77 25.14 -10.62 2.40
C ASP A 77 23.63 -10.80 2.66
N ASP A 78 23.09 -11.92 2.18
CA ASP A 78 21.67 -12.25 2.34
C ASP A 78 21.27 -12.48 3.81
N GLN A 79 22.18 -12.97 4.66
CA GLN A 79 21.89 -13.19 6.08
C GLN A 79 21.74 -11.86 6.83
N ASP A 80 22.59 -10.89 6.51
CA ASP A 80 22.51 -9.54 7.05
C ASP A 80 21.25 -8.81 6.58
N PHE A 81 20.86 -9.00 5.31
CA PHE A 81 19.58 -8.50 4.79
C PHE A 81 18.40 -9.07 5.57
N GLU A 82 18.37 -10.40 5.76
CA GLU A 82 17.32 -11.08 6.52
C GLU A 82 17.24 -10.60 7.97
N ARG A 83 18.37 -10.39 8.65
CA ARG A 83 18.39 -9.88 10.03
C ARG A 83 17.84 -8.46 10.13
N ARG A 84 18.19 -7.58 9.18
CA ARG A 84 17.80 -6.16 9.20
C ARG A 84 16.35 -5.94 8.78
N PHE A 85 15.92 -6.57 7.69
CA PHE A 85 14.58 -6.37 7.14
C PHE A 85 13.58 -7.42 7.61
N ARG A 86 14.04 -8.54 8.18
CA ARG A 86 13.22 -9.68 8.60
C ARG A 86 12.47 -10.32 7.42
N LEU A 87 13.08 -10.24 6.23
CA LEU A 87 12.61 -10.78 4.96
C LEU A 87 13.78 -11.38 4.18
N ARG A 88 13.54 -12.49 3.48
CA ARG A 88 14.50 -13.07 2.53
C ARG A 88 14.66 -12.14 1.33
N ARG A 89 15.91 -11.92 0.89
CA ARG A 89 16.21 -11.04 -0.26
C ARG A 89 15.49 -11.49 -1.54
N GLU A 90 15.45 -12.78 -1.81
CA GLU A 90 14.72 -13.34 -2.96
C GLU A 90 13.21 -13.04 -2.92
N LEU A 91 12.61 -13.10 -1.73
CA LEU A 91 11.18 -12.79 -1.58
C LEU A 91 10.91 -11.32 -1.86
N PHE A 92 11.81 -10.43 -1.42
CA PHE A 92 11.73 -9.02 -1.76
C PHE A 92 11.79 -8.80 -3.27
N LEU A 93 12.73 -9.45 -3.97
CA LEU A 93 12.86 -9.35 -5.43
C LEU A 93 11.61 -9.87 -6.16
N LYS A 94 11.01 -10.97 -5.69
CA LYS A 94 9.75 -11.49 -6.24
C LYS A 94 8.61 -10.48 -6.09
N ILE A 95 8.42 -9.94 -4.88
CA ILE A 95 7.40 -8.92 -4.62
C ILE A 95 7.65 -7.68 -5.47
N ALA A 96 8.90 -7.22 -5.58
CA ALA A 96 9.24 -6.07 -6.42
C ALA A 96 8.89 -6.33 -7.88
N SER A 97 9.24 -7.51 -8.42
CA SER A 97 8.92 -7.89 -9.79
C SER A 97 7.41 -8.03 -10.04
N ASP A 98 6.67 -8.57 -9.09
CA ASP A 98 5.21 -8.70 -9.19
C ASP A 98 4.53 -7.34 -9.15
N VAL A 99 5.01 -6.45 -8.27
CA VAL A 99 4.55 -5.06 -8.18
C VAL A 99 4.86 -4.31 -9.46
N GLU A 100 6.09 -4.39 -9.98
CA GLU A 100 6.47 -3.79 -11.26
C GLU A 100 5.57 -4.30 -12.38
N ARG A 101 5.38 -5.61 -12.51
CA ARG A 101 4.48 -6.20 -13.51
C ARG A 101 3.05 -5.72 -13.35
N SER A 102 2.56 -5.60 -12.11
CA SER A 102 1.21 -5.11 -11.84
C SER A 102 1.05 -3.63 -12.22
N ILE A 103 2.02 -2.78 -11.89
CA ILE A 103 2.01 -1.33 -12.18
C ILE A 103 2.13 -1.09 -13.70
N LEU A 104 3.02 -1.83 -14.36
CA LEU A 104 3.19 -1.77 -15.81
C LEU A 104 1.92 -2.25 -16.54
N GLY A 105 1.19 -3.21 -15.95
CA GLY A 105 -0.05 -3.75 -16.50
C GLY A 105 -1.30 -2.89 -16.28
N THR A 106 -1.37 -2.09 -15.21
CA THR A 106 -2.61 -1.37 -14.84
C THR A 106 -2.53 0.15 -14.92
N PHE A 107 -1.36 0.76 -14.72
CA PHE A 107 -1.27 2.22 -14.52
C PHE A 107 -0.42 2.92 -15.58
N TRP A 108 0.60 2.25 -16.14
CA TRP A 108 1.51 2.85 -17.12
C TRP A 108 1.45 2.22 -18.52
N GLY A 109 0.63 1.19 -18.75
CA GLY A 109 0.52 0.51 -20.05
C GLY A 109 0.36 1.48 -21.25
N PRO A 110 -0.59 2.43 -21.23
CA PRO A 110 -0.73 3.41 -22.31
C PRO A 110 0.43 4.41 -22.35
N ALA A 111 0.92 4.86 -21.18
CA ALA A 111 1.96 5.86 -21.07
C ALA A 111 3.34 5.34 -21.55
N LEU A 112 3.64 4.07 -21.34
CA LEU A 112 4.87 3.42 -21.82
C LEU A 112 4.86 3.23 -23.33
N VAL A 113 3.71 2.92 -23.94
CA VAL A 113 3.57 2.89 -25.41
C VAL A 113 3.80 4.29 -25.98
N VAL A 114 3.22 5.32 -25.35
CA VAL A 114 3.40 6.72 -25.76
C VAL A 114 4.85 7.18 -25.55
N LEU A 115 5.52 6.81 -24.47
CA LEU A 115 6.94 7.14 -24.23
C LEU A 115 7.89 6.40 -25.18
N ALA A 116 7.58 5.14 -25.50
CA ALA A 116 8.35 4.33 -26.44
C ALA A 116 8.18 4.80 -27.90
N LEU A 117 7.00 5.31 -28.29
CA LEU A 117 6.78 5.89 -29.63
C LEU A 117 7.36 7.31 -29.78
N ASN A 118 7.49 8.07 -28.70
CA ASN A 118 8.01 9.43 -28.75
C ASN A 118 9.52 9.54 -28.48
N GLY A 119 10.25 8.44 -28.31
CA GLY A 119 11.71 8.42 -28.30
C GLY A 119 12.37 9.21 -27.16
N ILE A 120 11.66 9.45 -26.04
CA ILE A 120 12.18 10.19 -24.87
C ILE A 120 12.76 9.20 -23.84
N LEU A 121 13.64 8.32 -24.29
CA LEU A 121 14.49 7.55 -23.39
C LEU A 121 15.96 7.78 -23.75
N LEU A 122 16.40 9.03 -23.62
CA LEU A 122 17.80 9.35 -23.36
C LEU A 122 17.91 10.77 -22.78
N CYS A 123 17.87 10.86 -21.44
CA CYS A 123 18.58 11.79 -20.55
C CYS A 123 17.96 11.72 -19.15
#